data_AF-A0A961IRA3-F1
#
_entry.id   AF-A0A961IRA3-F1
#
_cell.length_a   1.000
_cell.length_b   1.000
_cell.length_c   1.000
_cell.angle_alpha   90.00
_cell.angle_beta   90.00
_cell.angle_gamma   90.00
#
_symmetry.space_group_name_H-M   'P 1'
#
loop_
_entity.id
_entity.type
_entity.pdbx_description
1 polymer ?
#
loop_
_entity_poly.entity_id
_entity_poly.type
_entity_poly.pdbx_seq_one_letter_code
_entity_poly.pdbx_strand_id
1 'polypeptide(L)'
;MSYYIVNAGMSLAMALFLAGYGLRRRNNRQHRRLMLAAIATTSLTAVVLLIAVHAFAGGDFRVAGFFPRAPQWVVLAHRIAAGVAFLLMFAMAWTGYRRIRVWHVRLHFVFFPLFVLVYISGLLIFEGTR
;
A
#
# COMPACT_ATOMS: atom_id res chain seq x y z
N MET A 1 -2.19 18.72 3.55
CA MET A 1 -3.29 17.90 4.11
C MET A 1 -3.35 16.50 3.51
N SER A 2 -3.34 16.35 2.17
CA SER A 2 -3.40 15.05 1.47
C SER A 2 -2.31 14.05 1.87
N TYR A 3 -1.08 14.51 2.10
CA TYR A 3 0.02 13.67 2.60
C TYR A 3 -0.35 12.93 3.89
N TYR A 4 -0.87 13.64 4.90
CA TYR A 4 -1.22 13.04 6.19
C TYR A 4 -2.34 12.02 6.06
N ILE A 5 -3.34 12.28 5.21
CA ILE A 5 -4.45 11.35 4.94
C ILE A 5 -3.93 10.08 4.28
N VAL A 6 -3.11 10.21 3.24
CA VAL A 6 -2.53 9.06 2.54
C VAL A 6 -1.64 8.25 3.48
N ASN A 7 -0.82 8.92 4.29
CA ASN A 7 0.07 8.23 5.21
C ASN A 7 -0.69 7.52 6.34
N ALA A 8 -1.74 8.15 6.89
CA ALA A 8 -2.62 7.51 7.87
C ALA A 8 -3.33 6.29 7.27
N GLY A 9 -3.83 6.40 6.04
CA GLY A 9 -4.44 5.28 5.30
C GLY A 9 -3.47 4.12 5.09
N MET A 10 -2.24 4.40 4.67
CA MET A 10 -1.19 3.38 4.50
C MET A 10 -0.77 2.74 5.82
N SER A 11 -0.66 3.54 6.89
CA SER A 11 -0.34 3.04 8.24
C SER A 11 -1.44 2.11 8.76
N LEU A 12 -2.70 2.48 8.57
CA LEU A 12 -3.85 1.66 8.92
C LEU A 12 -3.87 0.36 8.11
N ALA A 13 -3.63 0.43 6.80
CA ALA A 13 -3.52 -0.76 5.95
C ALA A 13 -2.40 -1.71 6.41
N MET A 14 -1.23 -1.17 6.75
CA MET A 14 -0.12 -1.94 7.31
C MET A 14 -0.50 -2.63 8.62
N ALA A 15 -1.13 -1.91 9.54
CA ALA A 15 -1.61 -2.48 10.80
C ALA A 15 -2.62 -3.62 10.57
N LEU A 16 -3.54 -3.46 9.61
CA LEU A 16 -4.51 -4.50 9.24
C LEU A 16 -3.83 -5.73 8.61
N PHE A 17 -2.82 -5.54 7.76
CA PHE A 17 -2.03 -6.65 7.20
C PHE A 17 -1.29 -7.41 8.30
N LEU A 18 -0.64 -6.70 9.23
CA LEU A 18 0.06 -7.31 10.36
C LEU A 18 -0.91 -8.08 11.29
N ALA A 19 -2.01 -7.45 11.68
CA ALA A 19 -3.02 -8.07 12.55
C ALA A 19 -3.64 -9.30 11.89
N GLY A 20 -3.97 -9.21 10.60
CA GLY A 20 -4.51 -10.35 9.86
C GLY A 20 -3.48 -11.47 9.70
N TYR A 21 -2.19 -11.18 9.53
CA TYR A 21 -1.14 -12.19 9.50
C TYR A 21 -1.03 -12.96 10.83
N GLY A 22 -1.07 -12.25 11.97
CA GLY A 22 -1.05 -12.86 13.30
C GLY A 22 -2.25 -13.78 13.57
N LEU A 23 -3.44 -13.41 13.05
CA LEU A 23 -4.66 -14.20 13.22
C LEU A 23 -4.80 -15.38 12.24
N ARG A 24 -3.85 -15.57 11.32
CA ARG A 24 -3.90 -16.63 10.28
C ARG A 24 -4.13 -18.03 10.86
N ARG A 25 -3.48 -18.36 11.98
CA ARG A 25 -3.58 -19.70 12.61
C ARG A 25 -4.73 -19.82 13.62
N ARG A 26 -5.16 -18.70 14.21
CA ARG A 26 -6.15 -18.68 15.28
C ARG A 26 -7.59 -18.61 14.76
N ASN A 27 -7.84 -17.80 13.73
CA ASN A 27 -9.17 -17.63 13.18
C ASN A 27 -9.13 -17.22 11.70
N ASN A 28 -9.30 -18.20 10.81
CA ASN A 28 -9.26 -17.99 9.37
C ASN A 28 -10.35 -17.02 8.88
N ARG A 29 -11.51 -16.94 9.56
CA ARG A 29 -12.59 -16.02 9.19
C ARG A 29 -12.22 -14.58 9.49
N GLN A 30 -11.61 -14.32 10.65
CA GLN A 30 -11.09 -12.99 11.01
C GLN A 30 -9.90 -12.60 10.14
N HIS A 31 -8.96 -13.52 9.88
CA HIS A 31 -7.88 -13.31 8.92
C HIS A 31 -8.40 -12.79 7.58
N ARG A 32 -9.39 -13.48 6.98
CA ARG A 32 -9.96 -13.06 5.70
C ARG A 32 -10.61 -11.68 5.75
N ARG A 33 -11.35 -11.35 6.82
CA ARG A 33 -11.98 -10.03 6.99
C ARG A 33 -10.92 -8.92 7.10
N LEU A 34 -9.86 -9.13 7.87
CA LEU A 34 -8.78 -8.16 8.02
C LEU A 34 -7.97 -7.99 6.74
N MET A 35 -7.69 -9.07 6.00
CA MET A 35 -7.05 -8.99 4.70
C MET A 35 -7.89 -8.19 3.70
N LEU A 36 -9.20 -8.45 3.64
CA LEU A 36 -10.10 -7.67 2.78
C LEU A 36 -10.18 -6.20 3.19
N ALA A 37 -10.23 -5.92 4.49
CA ALA A 37 -10.18 -4.55 5.01
C ALA A 37 -8.87 -3.86 4.62
N ALA A 38 -7.72 -4.53 4.79
CA ALA A 38 -6.42 -3.99 4.40
C ALA A 38 -6.34 -3.68 2.91
N ILE A 39 -6.84 -4.59 2.06
CA ILE A 39 -6.91 -4.39 0.60
C ILE A 39 -7.80 -3.19 0.27
N ALA A 40 -8.98 -3.10 0.89
CA ALA A 40 -9.92 -2.00 0.66
C ALA A 40 -9.32 -0.66 1.10
N THR A 41 -8.73 -0.58 2.29
CA THR A 41 -8.04 0.63 2.78
C THR A 41 -6.87 1.03 1.87
N THR A 42 -6.05 0.07 1.43
CA THR A 42 -4.94 0.33 0.49
C THR A 42 -5.46 0.87 -0.84
N SER A 43 -6.53 0.27 -1.36
CA SER A 43 -7.14 0.68 -2.63
C SER A 43 -7.77 2.07 -2.54
N LEU A 44 -8.50 2.35 -1.47
CA LEU A 44 -9.07 3.67 -1.22
C LEU A 44 -7.97 4.73 -1.07
N THR A 45 -6.91 4.40 -0.35
CA THR A 45 -5.75 5.30 -0.17
C THR A 45 -5.05 5.59 -1.49
N ALA A 46 -4.89 4.58 -2.35
CA ALA A 46 -4.34 4.76 -3.69
C ALA A 46 -5.23 5.65 -4.56
N VAL A 47 -6.56 5.47 -4.50
CA VAL A 47 -7.52 6.33 -5.21
C VAL A 47 -7.43 7.78 -4.72
N VAL A 48 -7.39 8.00 -3.41
CA VAL A 48 -7.23 9.34 -2.82
C VAL A 48 -5.93 9.99 -3.29
N LEU A 49 -4.81 9.24 -3.31
CA LEU A 49 -3.53 9.73 -3.81
C LEU A 49 -3.62 10.14 -5.29
N LEU A 50 -4.19 9.28 -6.14
CA LEU A 50 -4.31 9.54 -7.58
C LEU A 50 -5.21 10.74 -7.86
N ILE A 51 -6.33 10.87 -7.15
CA ILE A 51 -7.23 12.02 -7.27
C ILE A 51 -6.52 13.30 -6.81
N ALA A 52 -5.84 13.27 -5.65
CA ALA A 52 -5.12 14.43 -5.12
C ALA A 52 -4.05 14.93 -6.10
N VAL A 53 -3.31 14.00 -6.73
CA VAL A 53 -2.22 14.35 -7.66
C VAL A 53 -2.75 14.73 -9.05
N HIS A 54 -3.58 13.90 -9.66
CA HIS A 54 -3.94 14.08 -11.07
C HIS A 54 -5.17 14.94 -11.29
N ALA A 55 -6.20 14.84 -10.45
CA ALA A 55 -7.43 15.60 -10.65
C ALA A 55 -7.33 17.01 -10.04
N PHE A 56 -6.77 17.13 -8.83
CA PHE A 56 -6.74 18.42 -8.13
C PHE A 56 -5.44 19.23 -8.33
N ALA A 57 -4.33 18.56 -8.64
CA ALA A 57 -3.03 19.21 -8.78
C ALA A 57 -2.45 19.16 -10.20
N GLY A 58 -3.23 18.71 -11.19
CA GLY A 58 -2.80 18.67 -12.60
C GLY A 58 -1.58 17.77 -12.87
N GLY A 59 -1.29 16.83 -11.96
CA GLY A 59 -0.11 15.97 -12.02
C GLY A 59 1.10 16.48 -11.22
N ASP A 60 1.02 17.66 -10.60
CA ASP A 60 2.11 18.18 -9.75
C ASP A 60 1.98 17.68 -8.29
N PHE A 61 2.92 16.82 -7.90
CA PHE A 61 3.01 16.27 -6.56
C PHE A 61 3.22 17.33 -5.47
N ARG A 62 3.96 18.40 -5.76
CA ARG A 62 4.23 19.46 -4.79
C ARG A 62 2.94 20.21 -4.46
N VAL A 63 2.15 20.52 -5.49
CA VAL A 63 0.83 21.14 -5.34
C VAL A 63 -0.14 20.21 -4.60
N ALA A 64 -0.05 18.90 -4.83
CA ALA A 64 -0.81 17.89 -4.07
C ALA A 64 -0.37 17.74 -2.59
N GLY A 65 0.69 18.43 -2.17
CA GLY A 65 1.20 18.42 -0.80
C GLY A 65 2.20 17.31 -0.50
N PHE A 66 2.81 16.70 -1.53
CA PHE A 66 3.87 15.71 -1.42
C PHE A 66 5.19 16.32 -1.89
N PHE A 67 6.07 16.66 -0.93
CA PHE A 67 7.37 17.24 -1.25
C PHE A 67 8.43 16.13 -1.26
N PRO A 68 9.03 15.82 -2.42
CA PRO A 68 10.08 14.82 -2.49
C PRO A 68 11.39 15.40 -1.92
N ARG A 69 11.95 14.73 -0.91
CA ARG A 69 13.29 15.01 -0.36
C ARG A 69 14.39 14.24 -1.07
N ALA A 70 14.03 13.19 -1.81
CA ALA A 70 14.97 12.34 -2.53
C ALA A 70 15.11 12.75 -4.02
N PRO A 71 16.21 12.33 -4.68
CA PRO A 71 16.36 12.50 -6.13
C PRO A 71 15.20 11.88 -6.92
N GLN A 72 14.88 12.46 -8.08
CA GLN A 72 13.75 12.01 -8.91
C GLN A 72 13.81 10.52 -9.29
N TRP A 73 15.00 9.96 -9.49
CA TRP A 73 15.16 8.54 -9.81
C TRP A 73 14.73 7.63 -8.65
N VAL A 74 14.97 8.05 -7.39
CA VAL A 74 14.53 7.33 -6.19
C VAL A 74 13.01 7.37 -6.08
N VAL A 75 12.42 8.54 -6.33
CA VAL A 75 10.97 8.74 -6.34
C VAL A 75 10.31 7.86 -7.41
N LEU A 76 10.89 7.81 -8.61
CA LEU A 76 10.41 6.96 -9.69
C LEU A 76 10.50 5.47 -9.32
N ALA A 77 11.64 5.02 -8.78
CA ALA A 77 11.83 3.64 -8.35
C ALA A 77 10.80 3.24 -7.27
N HIS A 78 10.57 4.10 -6.28
CA HIS A 78 9.53 3.90 -5.27
C HIS A 78 8.14 3.77 -5.89
N ARG A 79 7.78 4.64 -6.85
CA ARG A 79 6.47 4.60 -7.53
C ARG A 79 6.27 3.30 -8.31
N ILE A 80 7.31 2.84 -9.03
CA ILE A 80 7.28 1.57 -9.75
C ILE A 80 7.10 0.42 -8.76
N ALA A 81 7.89 0.40 -7.68
CA ALA A 81 7.78 -0.62 -6.63
C ALA A 81 6.39 -0.63 -5.98
N ALA A 82 5.81 0.54 -5.69
CA ALA A 82 4.47 0.68 -5.15
C ALA A 82 3.40 0.14 -6.12
N GLY A 83 3.53 0.44 -7.42
CA GLY A 83 2.65 -0.11 -8.45
C GLY A 83 2.73 -1.63 -8.55
N VAL A 84 3.93 -2.20 -8.51
CA VAL A 84 4.14 -3.66 -8.50
C VAL A 84 3.54 -4.28 -7.24
N ALA A 85 3.78 -3.70 -6.06
CA ALA A 85 3.19 -4.18 -4.81
C ALA A 85 1.66 -4.16 -4.86
N PHE A 86 1.08 -3.10 -5.43
CA PHE A 86 -0.36 -2.96 -5.60
C PHE A 86 -0.93 -4.07 -6.49
N LEU A 87 -0.30 -4.38 -7.63
CA LEU A 87 -0.72 -5.49 -8.49
C LEU A 87 -0.59 -6.85 -7.80
N LEU A 88 0.52 -7.07 -7.07
CA LEU A 88 0.74 -8.30 -6.30
C LEU A 88 -0.31 -8.49 -5.20
N MET A 89 -0.79 -7.40 -4.59
CA MET A 89 -1.88 -7.42 -3.61
C MET A 89 -3.15 -8.06 -4.22
N PHE A 90 -3.54 -7.65 -5.43
CA PHE A 90 -4.71 -8.23 -6.12
C PHE A 90 -4.47 -9.67 -6.55
N ALA A 91 -3.26 -10.00 -7.01
CA ALA A 91 -2.90 -11.39 -7.32
C ALA A 91 -3.00 -12.29 -6.07
N MET A 92 -2.60 -11.80 -4.90
CA MET A 92 -2.79 -12.50 -3.63
C MET A 92 -4.24 -12.61 -3.22
N ALA A 93 -5.03 -11.54 -3.39
CA ALA A 93 -6.45 -11.54 -3.10
C ALA A 93 -7.17 -12.60 -3.95
N TRP A 94 -6.84 -12.66 -5.24
CA TRP A 94 -7.38 -13.64 -6.18
C TRP A 94 -6.99 -15.09 -5.81
N THR A 95 -5.71 -15.35 -5.57
CA THR A 95 -5.24 -16.68 -5.18
C THR A 95 -5.80 -17.12 -3.83
N GLY A 96 -5.99 -16.18 -2.89
CA GLY A 96 -6.67 -16.42 -1.61
C GLY A 96 -8.15 -16.76 -1.79
N TYR A 97 -8.85 -16.05 -2.68
CA TYR A 97 -10.24 -16.31 -3.03
C TYR A 97 -10.44 -17.68 -3.68
N ARG A 98 -9.59 -18.01 -4.67
CA ARG A 98 -9.55 -19.33 -5.34
C ARG A 98 -8.98 -20.45 -4.47
N ARG A 99 -8.56 -20.16 -3.24
CA ARG A 99 -7.95 -21.11 -2.28
C ARG A 99 -6.71 -21.85 -2.81
N ILE A 100 -5.94 -21.22 -3.69
CA ILE A 100 -4.74 -21.81 -4.30
C ILE A 100 -3.54 -21.57 -3.37
N ARG A 101 -3.43 -22.41 -2.34
CA ARG A 101 -2.49 -22.20 -1.22
C ARG A 101 -1.03 -22.05 -1.64
N VAL A 102 -0.55 -22.86 -2.58
CA VAL A 102 0.86 -22.85 -3.02
C VAL A 102 1.24 -21.48 -3.58
N TRP A 103 0.43 -20.97 -4.52
CA TRP A 103 0.65 -19.65 -5.13
C TRP A 103 0.41 -18.51 -4.15
N HIS A 104 -0.60 -18.60 -3.29
CA HIS A 104 -0.89 -17.59 -2.28
C HIS A 104 0.29 -17.39 -1.32
N VAL A 105 0.91 -18.48 -0.83
CA VAL A 105 2.06 -18.41 0.08
C VAL A 105 3.30 -17.86 -0.63
N ARG A 106 3.56 -18.29 -1.87
CA ARG A 106 4.69 -17.77 -2.67
C ARG A 106 4.56 -16.26 -2.93
N LEU A 107 3.36 -15.81 -3.32
CA LEU A 107 3.09 -14.40 -3.53
C LEU A 107 3.22 -13.60 -2.22
N HIS A 108 2.75 -14.13 -1.09
CA HIS A 108 2.90 -13.47 0.22
C HIS A 108 4.37 -13.25 0.59
N PHE A 109 5.24 -14.22 0.30
CA PHE A 109 6.66 -14.11 0.59
C PHE A 109 7.34 -12.95 -0.17
N VAL A 110 6.83 -12.61 -1.36
CA VAL A 110 7.33 -11.49 -2.17
C VAL A 110 6.62 -10.19 -1.83
N PHE A 111 5.28 -10.23 -1.76
CA PHE A 111 4.44 -9.06 -1.53
C PHE A 111 4.73 -8.40 -0.19
N PHE A 112 4.82 -9.17 0.90
CA PHE A 112 4.88 -8.58 2.24
C PHE A 112 6.17 -7.78 2.46
N PRO A 113 7.38 -8.30 2.16
CA PRO A 113 8.61 -7.49 2.22
C PRO A 113 8.56 -6.28 1.29
N LEU A 114 8.06 -6.45 0.06
CA LEU A 114 7.96 -5.34 -0.89
C LEU A 114 7.02 -4.24 -0.37
N PHE A 115 5.87 -4.61 0.18
CA PHE A 115 4.90 -3.67 0.75
C PHE A 115 5.48 -2.90 1.94
N VAL A 116 6.23 -3.59 2.83
CA VAL A 116 6.94 -2.96 3.95
C VAL A 116 8.01 -1.98 3.45
N LEU A 117 8.80 -2.38 2.46
CA LEU A 117 9.80 -1.51 1.84
C LEU A 117 9.18 -0.27 1.21
N VAL A 118 8.08 -0.43 0.47
CA VAL A 118 7.33 0.71 -0.11
C VAL A 118 6.80 1.61 1.01
N TYR A 119 6.19 1.08 2.06
CA TYR A 119 5.68 1.87 3.17
C TYR A 119 6.79 2.70 3.86
N ILE A 120 7.90 2.05 4.24
CA ILE A 120 9.02 2.73 4.91
C ILE A 120 9.69 3.75 3.98
N SER A 121 9.97 3.37 2.73
CA SER A 121 10.58 4.29 1.77
C SER A 121 9.68 5.49 1.48
N GLY A 122 8.36 5.31 1.42
CA GLY A 122 7.40 6.41 1.26
C GLY A 122 7.47 7.43 2.39
N LEU A 123 7.61 6.97 3.64
CA LEU A 123 7.80 7.85 4.81
C LEU A 123 9.11 8.64 4.77
N LEU A 124 10.16 8.06 4.20
CA LEU A 124 11.49 8.68 4.15
C LEU A 124 11.66 9.63 2.97
N ILE A 125 11.04 9.32 1.83
CA ILE A 125 11.20 10.04 0.57
C ILE A 125 10.32 11.29 0.50
N PHE A 126 9.15 11.27 1.15
CA PHE A 126 8.16 12.34 1.08
C PHE A 126 7.94 13.02 2.43
N GLU A 127 7.84 14.35 2.39
CA GLU A 127 7.40 15.16 3.52
C GLU A 127 6.07 15.85 3.22
N GLY A 128 5.26 16.07 4.27
CA GLY A 128 4.10 16.94 4.20
C GLY A 128 4.50 18.40 4.30
N THR A 129 3.66 19.30 3.77
CA THR A 129 3.74 20.73 4.05
C THR A 129 3.69 20.97 5.56
N ARG A 130 4.67 21.74 6.07
CA ARG A 130 4.60 22.39 7.38
C ARG A 130 3.57 23.50 7.34
#